data_AF-A0A932GC46-F1
#
_entry.id   AF-A0A932GC46-F1
#
_cell.length_a   1.000
_cell.length_b   1.000
_cell.length_c   1.000
_cell.angle_alpha   90.00
_cell.angle_beta   90.00
_cell.angle_gamma   90.00
#
_symmetry.space_group_name_H-M   'P 1'
#
loop_
_entity.id
_entity.type
_entity.pdbx_description
1 polymer ?
#
loop_
_entity_poly.entity_id
_entity_poly.type
_entity_poly.pdbx_seq_one_letter_code
_entity_poly.pdbx_strand_id
1 'polypeptide(L)' 'MTQPNADRLVLLYRVSQSFNSSLDLDEVLEHVMDEVVASTKAERGFLMLRAPDGALEFRAA' A
#
# COMPACT_ATOMS: atom_id res chain seq x y z
N MET A 1 -28.98 3.53 28.20
CA MET A 1 -29.25 3.96 26.80
C MET A 1 -28.01 3.68 25.97
N THR A 2 -27.86 2.44 25.54
CA THR A 2 -26.74 1.92 24.74
C THR A 2 -26.85 2.48 23.31
N GLN A 3 -25.83 3.21 22.85
CA GLN A 3 -25.75 3.75 21.48
C GLN A 3 -24.80 2.88 20.64
N PRO A 4 -25.27 1.76 20.07
CA PRO A 4 -24.45 0.86 19.24
C PRO A 4 -23.93 1.52 17.94
N ASN A 5 -24.38 2.73 17.61
CA ASN A 5 -23.96 3.45 16.41
C ASN A 5 -22.57 4.07 16.55
N ALA A 6 -22.21 4.62 17.72
CA ALA A 6 -20.94 5.30 17.92
C ALA A 6 -19.76 4.33 17.82
N ASP A 7 -19.86 3.17 18.48
CA ASP A 7 -18.81 2.14 18.43
C ASP A 7 -18.64 1.58 17.01
N ARG A 8 -19.73 1.43 16.27
CA ARG A 8 -19.70 0.99 14.87
C ARG A 8 -19.09 2.05 13.94
N LEU A 9 -19.36 3.32 14.18
CA LEU A 9 -18.74 4.45 13.48
C LEU A 9 -17.24 4.53 13.78
N VAL A 10 -16.82 4.32 15.03
CA VAL A 10 -15.41 4.27 15.43
C VAL A 10 -14.69 3.08 14.80
N LEU A 11 -15.34 1.92 14.74
CA LEU A 11 -14.80 0.74 14.07
C LEU A 11 -14.61 0.99 12.56
N LEU A 12 -15.64 1.52 11.89
CA LEU A 12 -15.55 1.89 10.46
C LEU A 12 -14.47 2.96 10.22
N TYR A 13 -14.34 3.93 11.12
CA TYR A 13 -13.32 4.96 11.05
C TYR A 13 -11.91 4.37 11.19
N ARG A 14 -11.69 3.47 12.16
CA ARG A 14 -10.39 2.79 12.34
C ARG A 14 -10.03 1.89 11.16
N VAL A 15 -11.01 1.18 10.59
CA VAL A 15 -10.80 0.35 9.40
C VAL A 15 -10.45 1.22 8.18
N SER A 16 -11.20 2.30 7.95
CA SER A 16 -10.91 3.27 6.88
C SER A 16 -9.55 3.95 7.08
N GLN A 17 -9.20 4.30 8.32
CA GLN A 17 -7.91 4.86 8.68
C GLN A 17 -6.79 3.83 8.47
N SER A 18 -7.00 2.54 8.75
CA SER A 18 -5.99 1.49 8.53
C SER A 18 -5.76 1.21 7.04
N PHE A 19 -6.81 1.23 6.22
CA PHE A 19 -6.67 1.17 4.77
C PHE A 19 -6.00 2.44 4.20
N ASN A 20 -6.23 3.59 4.83
CA ASN A 20 -5.48 4.82 4.53
C ASN A 20 -4.13 4.90 5.27
N SER A 21 -3.79 4.02 6.22
CA SER A 21 -2.57 4.20 7.05
C SER A 21 -1.37 3.51 6.45
N SER A 22 -1.54 2.74 5.38
CA SER A 22 -0.48 2.65 4.38
C SER A 22 -0.80 3.66 3.27
N LEU A 23 -0.51 4.92 3.60
CA LEU A 23 -0.41 6.06 2.69
C LEU A 23 0.97 6.11 2.01
N ASP A 24 1.86 5.19 2.38
CA ASP A 24 3.18 5.06 1.81
C ASP A 24 3.13 4.02 0.68
N LEU A 25 2.84 4.52 -0.51
CA LEU A 25 2.90 3.74 -1.74
C LEU A 25 4.28 3.07 -1.89
N ASP A 26 5.35 3.64 -1.33
CA ASP A 26 6.68 3.08 -1.43
C ASP A 26 6.81 1.81 -0.55
N GLU A 27 6.28 1.79 0.69
CA GLU A 27 6.26 0.57 1.53
C GLU A 27 5.49 -0.59 0.86
N VAL A 28 4.34 -0.28 0.24
CA VAL A 28 3.53 -1.30 -0.45
C VAL A 28 4.29 -1.88 -1.65
N LEU A 29 4.95 -1.03 -2.43
CA LEU A 29 5.69 -1.45 -3.62
C LEU A 29 6.96 -2.22 -3.27
N GLU A 30 7.63 -1.86 -2.18
CA GLU A 30 8.79 -2.59 -1.66
C GLU A 30 8.39 -4.02 -1.27
N HIS A 31 7.32 -4.18 -0.48
CA HIS A 31 6.82 -5.51 -0.12
C HIS A 31 6.39 -6.37 -1.31
N VAL A 32 5.76 -5.76 -2.32
CA VAL A 32 5.37 -6.48 -3.53
C VAL A 32 6.60 -6.92 -4.33
N MET A 33 7.62 -6.07 -4.43
CA MET A 33 8.85 -6.39 -5.16
C MET A 33 9.64 -7.51 -4.48
N ASP A 34 9.74 -7.50 -3.15
CA ASP A 34 10.36 -8.59 -2.38
C ASP A 34 9.73 -9.95 -2.70
N GLU A 35 8.39 -10.02 -2.67
CA GLU A 35 7.66 -11.26 -2.94
C GLU A 35 7.84 -11.74 -4.39
N VAL A 36 7.88 -10.82 -5.36
CA VAL A 36 8.12 -11.14 -6.77
C VAL A 36 9.53 -11.67 -7.00
N VAL A 37 10.55 -11.01 -6.43
CA VAL A 37 11.95 -11.45 -6.55
C VAL A 37 12.13 -12.84 -5.95
N ALA A 38 11.59 -13.07 -4.75
CA ALA A 38 11.62 -14.37 -4.09
C ALA A 38 10.91 -15.46 -4.90
N SER A 39 9.69 -15.18 -5.40
CA SER A 39 8.88 -16.14 -6.15
C SER A 39 9.46 -16.49 -7.52
N THR A 40 10.07 -15.52 -8.19
CA THR A 40 10.67 -15.71 -9.51
C THR A 40 12.09 -16.26 -9.45
N LYS A 41 12.72 -16.28 -8.25
CA LYS A 41 14.15 -16.53 -8.05
C LYS A 41 15.02 -15.58 -8.88
N ALA A 42 14.53 -14.36 -9.12
CA ALA A 42 15.33 -13.32 -9.74
C ALA A 42 16.42 -12.87 -8.76
N GLU A 43 17.56 -12.41 -9.30
CA GLU A 43 18.62 -11.87 -8.45
C GLU A 43 18.29 -10.45 -7.97
N ARG A 44 17.60 -9.65 -8.79
CA ARG A 44 17.17 -8.26 -8.55
C ARG A 44 15.94 -7.92 -9.40
N GLY A 45 15.16 -6.94 -8.98
CA GLY A 45 14.04 -6.40 -9.74
C GLY A 45 13.91 -4.90 -9.50
N PHE A 46 13.11 -4.20 -10.31
CA PHE A 46 12.75 -2.83 -9.99
C PHE A 46 11.36 -2.50 -10.53
N LEU A 47 10.74 -1.48 -9.93
CA LEU A 47 9.41 -1.02 -10.31
C LEU A 47 9.43 0.46 -10.65
N MET A 48 8.73 0.81 -11.74
CA MET A 48 8.50 2.19 -12.13
C MET A 48 7.00 2.48 -12.24
N LEU A 49 6.58 3.63 -11.75
CA LEU A 49 5.22 4.13 -11.91
C LEU A 49 5.18 5.19 -13.00
N ARG A 50 4.07 5.22 -13.73
CA ARG A 50 3.82 6.29 -14.70
C ARG A 50 3.17 7.48 -14.02
N ALA A 51 3.83 8.63 -14.06
CA ALA A 51 3.28 9.90 -13.60
C ALA A 51 2.23 10.44 -14.60
N PRO A 52 1.36 11.37 -14.17
CA PRO A 52 0.31 11.94 -15.03
C PRO A 52 0.84 12.68 -16.28
N ASP A 53 2.07 13.20 -16.22
CA ASP A 53 2.76 13.83 -17.35
C ASP A 53 3.39 12.82 -18.33
N GLY A 54 3.27 11.52 -18.02
CA GLY A 54 3.80 10.42 -18.79
C GLY A 54 5.22 10.01 -18.42
N ALA A 55 5.88 10.68 -17.47
CA ALA A 55 7.20 10.30 -16.97
C ALA A 55 7.15 8.95 -16.23
N LEU A 56 8.29 8.26 -16.18
CA LEU A 56 8.46 7.05 -15.39
C LEU A 56 9.25 7.38 -14.13
N GLU A 57 8.63 7.17 -12.97
CA GLU A 57 9.21 7.38 -11.65
C GLU A 57 9.65 6.06 -11.05
N PHE A 58 10.90 5.96 -10.63
CA PHE A 58 11.43 4.80 -9.93
C PHE A 58 10.84 4.71 -8.51
N ARG A 59 10.45 3.50 -8.06
CA ARG A 59 9.80 3.30 -6.76
C ARG A 59 10.41 2.24 -5.86
N ALA A 60 10.93 1.15 -6.41
CA ALA A 60 11.53 0.06 -5.62
C ALA A 60 12.64 -0.65 -6.40
N ALA A 61 13.67 -1.15 -5.69
CA ALA A 61 14.91 -1.76 -6.21
C ALA A 61 15.25 -3.07 -5.47
#